data_AF-A0A956LZ43-F1
#
_entry.id   AF-A0A956LZ43-F1
#
_cell.length_a   1.000
_cell.length_b   1.000
_cell.length_c   1.000
_cell.angle_alpha   90.00
_cell.angle_beta   90.00
_cell.angle_gamma   90.00
#
_symmetry.space_group_name_H-M   'P 1'
#
loop_
_entity.id
_entity.type
_entity.pdbx_description
1 polymer ?
#
loop_
_entity_poly.entity_id
_entity_poly.type
_entity_poly.pdbx_seq_one_letter_code
_entity_poly.pdbx_strand_id
1 'polypeptide(L)'
;MRHRNAALLAFGVLALAQPTRAATVQYTDVLPLTTTNWADVASVPKFDPGLGVLTSVTLELAGHVEGSAAFESLDAQAATVTMNLAAEIEIQRPDLSTLVTVLPLATTVDNVDAFDGVIDFAGASGRSYDDLAGDDTDAFYTTAPGDLALFTGQGMIDLPAIATGASSGSGAGNLILQFGTSASAEVPQW
;
A
#
# COMPACT_ATOMS: atom_id res chain seq x y z
N MET A 1 -9.24 -24.07 83.71
CA MET A 1 -8.21 -24.39 82.68
C MET A 1 -8.92 -25.21 81.61
N ARG A 2 -8.96 -24.91 80.30
CA ARG A 2 -8.37 -23.90 79.42
C ARG A 2 -9.38 -23.75 78.26
N HIS A 3 -9.72 -22.52 77.88
CA HIS A 3 -10.45 -22.23 76.66
C HIS A 3 -9.58 -22.58 75.44
N ARG A 4 -10.15 -23.28 74.44
CA ARG A 4 -9.51 -23.49 73.14
C ARG A 4 -10.32 -22.72 72.10
N ASN A 5 -9.82 -21.55 71.73
CA ASN A 5 -10.33 -20.73 70.64
C ASN A 5 -10.05 -21.43 69.31
N ALA A 6 -11.10 -21.72 68.54
CA ALA A 6 -10.98 -22.11 67.14
C ALA A 6 -11.06 -20.85 66.29
N ALA A 7 -9.93 -20.42 65.73
CA ALA A 7 -9.88 -19.34 64.75
C ALA A 7 -10.16 -19.93 63.36
N LEU A 8 -11.26 -19.51 62.72
CA LEU A 8 -11.49 -19.75 61.29
C LEU A 8 -10.53 -18.85 60.49
N LEU A 9 -9.61 -19.45 59.74
CA LEU A 9 -8.91 -18.76 58.65
C LEU A 9 -9.83 -18.73 57.42
N ALA A 10 -10.31 -17.53 57.06
CA ALA A 10 -10.95 -17.30 55.76
C ALA A 10 -9.86 -17.19 54.68
N PHE A 11 -9.79 -18.16 53.78
CA PHE A 11 -9.02 -18.05 52.53
C PHE A 11 -9.83 -17.17 51.56
N GLY A 12 -9.44 -15.90 51.42
CA GLY A 12 -9.96 -15.03 50.37
C GLY A 12 -9.40 -15.46 49.02
N VAL A 13 -10.25 -15.96 48.13
CA VAL A 13 -9.89 -16.13 46.72
C VAL A 13 -9.82 -14.75 46.10
N LEU A 14 -8.61 -14.24 45.87
CA LEU A 14 -8.39 -13.03 45.09
C LEU A 14 -8.48 -13.41 43.60
N ALA A 15 -9.65 -13.18 42.99
CA ALA A 15 -9.81 -13.31 41.55
C ALA A 15 -9.03 -12.18 40.86
N LEU A 16 -7.84 -12.49 40.38
CA LEU A 16 -7.09 -11.60 39.50
C LEU A 16 -7.81 -11.57 38.15
N ALA A 17 -8.53 -10.49 37.87
CA ALA A 17 -9.06 -10.23 36.53
C ALA A 17 -7.87 -10.05 35.57
N GLN A 18 -7.66 -11.04 34.70
CA GLN A 18 -6.71 -10.90 33.60
C GLN A 18 -7.34 -9.99 32.53
N PRO A 19 -6.60 -9.05 31.95
CA PRO A 19 -7.12 -8.28 30.82
C PRO A 19 -7.35 -9.24 29.64
N THR A 20 -8.61 -9.43 29.25
CA THR A 20 -8.96 -10.07 27.97
C THR A 20 -8.49 -9.15 26.84
N ARG A 21 -7.52 -9.60 26.04
CA ARG A 21 -7.17 -8.94 24.77
C ARG A 21 -8.12 -9.43 23.68
N ALA A 22 -8.54 -8.53 22.80
CA ALA A 22 -9.20 -8.92 21.56
C ALA A 22 -8.26 -9.80 20.73
N ALA A 23 -8.80 -10.89 20.17
CA ALA A 23 -8.08 -11.70 19.20
C ALA A 23 -8.09 -10.97 17.83
N THR A 24 -7.02 -11.16 17.05
CA THR A 24 -6.89 -10.63 15.69
C THR A 24 -7.04 -11.76 14.69
N VAL A 25 -7.73 -11.51 13.58
CA VAL A 25 -7.85 -12.43 12.44
C VAL A 25 -7.27 -11.71 11.23
N GLN A 26 -6.44 -12.39 10.45
CA GLN A 26 -5.78 -11.79 9.29
C GLN A 26 -6.21 -12.47 8.00
N TYR A 27 -6.47 -11.66 6.97
CA TYR A 27 -6.69 -12.08 5.60
C TYR A 27 -5.79 -11.29 4.65
N THR A 28 -5.50 -11.83 3.48
CA THR A 28 -4.71 -11.16 2.45
C THR A 28 -5.26 -11.52 1.08
N ASP A 29 -5.28 -10.54 0.18
CA ASP A 29 -5.42 -10.76 -1.26
C ASP A 29 -4.31 -10.01 -2.01
N VAL A 30 -3.98 -10.50 -3.22
CA VAL A 30 -2.89 -9.96 -4.05
C VAL A 30 -3.43 -9.69 -5.45
N LEU A 31 -3.29 -8.44 -5.88
CA LEU A 31 -3.56 -7.99 -7.24
C LEU A 31 -2.27 -8.07 -8.06
N PRO A 32 -2.23 -8.87 -9.14
CA PRO A 32 -1.01 -9.16 -9.86
C PRO A 32 -0.47 -7.92 -10.59
N LEU A 33 0.84 -7.93 -10.82
CA LEU A 33 1.50 -6.88 -11.58
C LEU A 33 0.91 -6.76 -12.99
N THR A 34 0.36 -5.59 -13.28
CA THR A 34 -0.28 -5.27 -14.56
C THR A 34 0.08 -3.84 -14.99
N THR A 35 0.14 -3.59 -16.30
CA THR A 35 0.35 -2.22 -16.83
C THR A 35 -0.70 -1.27 -16.28
N THR A 36 -0.26 -0.13 -15.74
CA THR A 36 -1.09 0.85 -15.02
C THR A 36 -2.29 1.37 -15.83
N ASN A 37 -3.22 2.04 -15.14
CA ASN A 37 -4.57 2.41 -15.58
C ASN A 37 -5.52 1.21 -15.63
N TRP A 38 -5.44 0.39 -14.58
CA TRP A 38 -6.31 -0.77 -14.37
C TRP A 38 -7.27 -0.53 -13.21
N ALA A 39 -8.37 -1.28 -13.25
CA ALA A 39 -9.30 -1.45 -12.14
C ALA A 39 -9.50 -2.95 -11.92
N ASP A 40 -9.41 -3.38 -10.66
CA ASP A 40 -9.57 -4.76 -10.23
C ASP A 40 -10.31 -4.80 -8.88
N VAL A 41 -10.42 -5.97 -8.25
CA VAL A 41 -11.12 -6.15 -6.99
C VAL A 41 -10.31 -7.06 -6.07
N ALA A 42 -9.92 -6.54 -4.91
CA ALA A 42 -9.38 -7.35 -3.83
C ALA A 42 -10.54 -7.97 -3.03
N SER A 43 -10.55 -9.28 -2.85
CA SER A 43 -11.62 -10.03 -2.19
C SER A 43 -11.11 -10.74 -0.95
N VAL A 44 -11.55 -10.31 0.23
CA VAL A 44 -11.15 -10.91 1.52
C VAL A 44 -12.36 -11.44 2.30
N PRO A 45 -12.22 -12.49 3.12
CA PRO A 45 -13.32 -12.97 3.95
C PRO A 45 -13.79 -11.92 4.95
N LYS A 46 -15.09 -11.86 5.19
CA LYS A 46 -15.65 -11.06 6.29
C LYS A 46 -15.34 -11.72 7.63
N PHE A 47 -15.32 -10.91 8.69
CA PHE A 47 -15.24 -11.40 10.05
C PHE A 47 -16.50 -12.20 10.40
N ASP A 48 -16.32 -13.47 10.81
CA ASP A 48 -17.42 -14.33 11.25
C ASP A 48 -17.94 -13.89 12.62
N PRO A 49 -19.20 -13.40 12.73
CA PRO A 49 -19.78 -12.99 14.01
C PRO A 49 -19.92 -14.15 15.02
N GLY A 50 -19.78 -15.41 14.60
CA GLY A 50 -19.68 -16.55 15.50
C GLY A 50 -18.41 -16.56 16.38
N LEU A 51 -17.36 -15.83 15.98
CA LEU A 51 -16.09 -15.73 16.70
C LEU A 51 -16.06 -14.61 17.76
N GLY A 52 -17.04 -13.72 17.75
CA GLY A 52 -17.15 -12.61 18.71
C GLY A 52 -17.70 -11.34 18.10
N VAL A 53 -17.30 -10.20 18.66
CA VAL A 53 -17.66 -8.87 18.16
C VAL A 53 -16.42 -8.24 17.53
N LEU A 54 -16.51 -7.86 16.26
CA LEU A 54 -15.47 -7.09 15.59
C LEU A 54 -15.38 -5.69 16.22
N THR A 55 -14.22 -5.35 16.78
CA THR A 55 -14.02 -4.08 17.50
C THR A 55 -13.31 -3.01 16.69
N SER A 56 -12.54 -3.42 15.68
CA SER A 56 -11.75 -2.55 14.81
C SER A 56 -11.45 -3.29 13.51
N VAL A 57 -11.12 -2.55 12.47
CA VAL A 57 -10.53 -3.07 11.23
C VAL A 57 -9.27 -2.27 10.94
N THR A 58 -8.20 -2.97 10.59
CA THR A 58 -7.02 -2.37 9.93
C THR A 58 -6.91 -2.94 8.54
N LEU A 59 -6.89 -2.10 7.52
CA LEU A 59 -6.58 -2.48 6.15
C LEU A 59 -5.25 -1.86 5.77
N GLU A 60 -4.25 -2.69 5.54
CA GLU A 60 -2.97 -2.28 4.99
C GLU A 60 -3.03 -2.40 3.48
N LEU A 61 -2.42 -1.45 2.77
CA LEU A 61 -2.20 -1.51 1.34
C LEU A 61 -0.70 -1.39 1.11
N ALA A 62 -0.09 -2.47 0.61
CA ALA A 62 1.26 -2.44 0.09
C ALA A 62 1.19 -2.32 -1.43
N GLY A 63 1.62 -1.17 -1.94
CA GLY A 63 1.68 -0.88 -3.36
C GLY A 63 3.09 -1.06 -3.91
N HIS A 64 3.17 -1.58 -5.13
CA HIS A 64 4.43 -1.74 -5.83
C HIS A 64 4.30 -1.19 -7.25
N VAL A 65 5.32 -0.47 -7.71
CA VAL A 65 5.49 -0.02 -9.09
C VAL A 65 6.79 -0.57 -9.65
N GLU A 66 6.75 -1.07 -10.88
CA GLU A 66 7.97 -1.40 -11.63
C GLU A 66 7.84 -1.14 -13.12
N GLY A 67 8.99 -1.07 -13.79
CA GLY A 67 9.11 -1.02 -15.23
C GLY A 67 10.28 -0.17 -15.70
N SER A 68 10.12 0.44 -16.89
CA SER A 68 11.19 1.11 -17.59
C SER A 68 10.98 2.61 -17.72
N ALA A 69 12.09 3.34 -17.81
CA ALA A 69 12.12 4.76 -18.08
C ALA A 69 13.29 5.08 -19.02
N ALA A 70 13.05 5.94 -20.00
CA ALA A 70 14.08 6.44 -20.89
C ALA A 70 13.89 7.93 -21.14
N PHE A 71 15.00 8.65 -21.29
CA PHE A 71 14.98 10.06 -21.64
C PHE A 71 16.07 10.43 -22.63
N GLU A 72 15.81 11.47 -23.42
CA GLU A 72 16.76 12.13 -24.31
C GLU A 72 16.68 13.64 -24.14
N SER A 73 17.77 14.27 -23.69
CA SER A 73 17.89 15.72 -23.62
C SER A 73 18.27 16.28 -24.99
N LEU A 74 17.42 17.14 -25.55
CA LEU A 74 17.67 17.84 -26.81
C LEU A 74 18.31 19.23 -26.62
N ASP A 75 18.70 19.55 -25.38
CA ASP A 75 19.24 20.87 -25.05
C ASP A 75 20.67 21.05 -25.52
N ALA A 76 21.00 22.27 -25.97
CA ALA A 76 22.33 22.61 -26.49
C ALA A 76 23.41 22.77 -25.40
N GLN A 77 23.04 22.62 -24.13
CA GLN A 77 23.91 22.73 -22.95
C GLN A 77 23.63 21.57 -22.01
N ALA A 78 24.58 21.29 -21.11
CA ALA A 78 24.40 20.27 -20.07
C ALA A 78 23.17 20.56 -19.19
N ALA A 79 22.48 19.50 -18.77
CA ALA A 79 21.28 19.58 -17.95
C ALA A 79 21.26 18.48 -16.89
N THR A 80 20.50 18.71 -15.83
CA THR A 80 20.12 17.66 -14.86
C THR A 80 18.72 17.20 -15.20
N VAL A 81 18.55 15.91 -15.46
CA VAL A 81 17.26 15.28 -15.72
C VAL A 81 16.88 14.41 -14.53
N THR A 82 15.63 14.54 -14.08
CA THR A 82 15.02 13.72 -13.03
C THR A 82 13.86 12.94 -13.63
N MET A 83 13.86 11.62 -13.44
CA MET A 83 12.79 10.73 -13.86
C MET A 83 12.13 10.12 -12.63
N ASN A 84 10.80 10.07 -12.63
CA ASN A 84 9.98 9.46 -11.60
C ASN A 84 9.11 8.38 -12.26
N LEU A 85 9.38 7.11 -11.98
CA LEU A 85 8.48 6.01 -12.29
C LEU A 85 7.54 5.83 -11.08
N ALA A 86 6.25 6.11 -11.26
CA ALA A 86 5.29 6.11 -10.16
C ALA A 86 3.90 5.62 -10.59
N ALA A 87 3.15 5.13 -9.62
CA ALA A 87 1.74 4.83 -9.72
C ALA A 87 0.99 5.35 -8.48
N GLU A 88 -0.26 5.74 -8.66
CA GLU A 88 -1.22 5.99 -7.57
C GLU A 88 -2.13 4.78 -7.46
N ILE A 89 -2.13 4.12 -6.31
CA ILE A 89 -2.88 2.88 -6.07
C ILE A 89 -3.85 3.13 -4.92
N GLU A 90 -5.14 2.86 -5.16
CA GLU A 90 -6.21 3.06 -4.19
C GLU A 90 -6.95 1.76 -3.90
N ILE A 91 -7.36 1.59 -2.64
CA ILE A 91 -8.39 0.63 -2.24
C ILE A 91 -9.63 1.41 -1.78
N GLN A 92 -10.80 0.98 -2.24
CA GLN A 92 -12.06 1.63 -1.99
C GLN A 92 -13.04 0.70 -1.26
N ARG A 93 -14.03 1.29 -0.59
CA ARG A 93 -15.23 0.57 -0.14
C ARG A 93 -16.07 0.14 -1.35
N PRO A 94 -17.05 -0.77 -1.18
CA PRO A 94 -18.00 -1.12 -2.24
C PRO A 94 -18.84 0.06 -2.77
N ASP A 95 -18.94 1.16 -2.01
CA ASP A 95 -19.60 2.40 -2.44
C ASP A 95 -18.68 3.36 -3.21
N LEU A 96 -17.44 2.93 -3.52
CA LEU A 96 -16.39 3.66 -4.21
C LEU A 96 -15.76 4.82 -3.43
N SER A 97 -16.03 4.95 -2.13
CA SER A 97 -15.25 5.85 -1.27
C SER A 97 -13.88 5.25 -0.95
N THR A 98 -12.82 6.06 -1.07
CA THR A 98 -11.45 5.64 -0.78
C THR A 98 -11.28 5.25 0.69
N LEU A 99 -10.57 4.14 0.93
CA LEU A 99 -10.11 3.68 2.23
C LEU A 99 -8.67 4.10 2.47
N VAL A 100 -7.79 3.79 1.52
CA VAL A 100 -6.35 4.04 1.59
C VAL A 100 -5.78 4.22 0.19
N THR A 101 -4.75 5.06 0.07
CA THR A 101 -4.02 5.34 -1.17
C THR A 101 -2.52 5.26 -0.88
N VAL A 102 -1.75 4.67 -1.79
CA VAL A 102 -0.28 4.64 -1.74
C VAL A 102 0.32 5.15 -3.05
N LEU A 103 1.55 5.66 -2.98
CA LEU A 103 2.27 6.29 -4.09
C LEU A 103 3.67 5.67 -4.27
N PRO A 104 3.79 4.38 -4.63
CA PRO A 104 5.10 3.78 -4.90
C PRO A 104 5.84 4.56 -6.00
N LEU A 105 7.13 4.82 -5.76
CA LEU A 105 7.96 5.71 -6.58
C LEU A 105 9.40 5.19 -6.68
N ALA A 106 9.93 5.17 -7.90
CA ALA A 106 11.36 5.06 -8.18
C ALA A 106 11.85 6.33 -8.89
N THR A 107 12.95 6.90 -8.42
CA THR A 107 13.52 8.15 -8.97
C THR A 107 14.94 7.93 -9.46
N THR A 108 15.25 8.46 -10.65
CA THR A 108 16.63 8.62 -11.13
C THR A 108 16.95 10.10 -11.31
N VAL A 109 18.23 10.46 -11.16
CA VAL A 109 18.73 11.81 -11.38
C VAL A 109 20.07 11.71 -12.11
N ASP A 110 20.15 12.35 -13.27
CA ASP A 110 21.28 12.23 -14.17
C ASP A 110 21.74 13.61 -14.63
N ASN A 111 23.05 13.82 -14.60
CA ASN A 111 23.66 14.94 -15.30
C ASN A 111 24.07 14.45 -16.69
N VAL A 112 23.60 15.15 -17.70
CA VAL A 112 23.88 14.87 -19.11
C VAL A 112 24.49 16.09 -19.78
N ASP A 113 25.29 15.85 -20.82
CA ASP A 113 25.88 16.91 -21.62
C ASP A 113 24.86 17.44 -22.65
N ALA A 114 25.31 18.35 -23.52
CA ALA A 114 24.50 18.84 -24.64
C ALA A 114 24.11 17.69 -25.59
N PHE A 115 22.97 17.86 -26.26
CA PHE A 115 22.47 16.94 -27.28
C PHE A 115 23.55 16.59 -28.31
N ASP A 116 23.77 15.29 -28.51
CA ASP A 116 24.80 14.79 -29.42
C ASP A 116 24.33 14.68 -30.88
N GLY A 117 23.04 14.98 -31.13
CA GLY A 117 22.45 14.98 -32.46
C GLY A 117 21.66 13.73 -32.82
N VAL A 118 21.57 12.74 -31.92
CA VAL A 118 20.88 11.47 -32.16
C VAL A 118 19.88 11.18 -31.03
N ILE A 119 18.65 10.77 -31.37
CA ILE A 119 17.67 10.29 -30.39
C ILE A 119 17.83 8.77 -30.28
N ASP A 120 18.57 8.31 -29.28
CA ASP A 120 18.79 6.88 -29.02
C ASP A 120 18.63 6.48 -27.55
N PHE A 121 18.31 7.44 -26.67
CA PHE A 121 18.15 7.24 -25.23
C PHE A 121 19.41 6.69 -24.55
N ALA A 122 20.58 7.07 -25.06
CA ALA A 122 21.88 6.65 -24.58
C ALA A 122 22.91 7.78 -24.70
N GLY A 123 24.20 7.44 -24.60
CA GLY A 123 25.26 8.38 -24.92
C GLY A 123 25.42 9.55 -23.94
N ALA A 124 25.72 10.73 -24.46
CA ALA A 124 26.04 11.90 -23.64
C ALA A 124 24.78 12.65 -23.16
N SER A 125 23.68 12.55 -23.93
CA SER A 125 22.44 13.31 -23.72
C SER A 125 21.23 12.47 -23.29
N GLY A 126 21.30 11.13 -23.34
CA GLY A 126 20.20 10.24 -22.99
C GLY A 126 20.57 9.09 -22.03
N ARG A 127 19.54 8.49 -21.42
CA ARG A 127 19.66 7.29 -20.56
C ARG A 127 18.42 6.41 -20.72
N SER A 128 18.61 5.11 -20.49
CA SER A 128 17.55 4.10 -20.40
C SER A 128 17.72 3.27 -19.13
N TYR A 129 16.60 2.96 -18.48
CA TYR A 129 16.49 2.10 -17.30
C TYR A 129 15.39 1.08 -17.58
N ASP A 130 15.68 -0.21 -17.41
CA ASP A 130 14.72 -1.28 -17.73
C ASP A 130 14.01 -1.85 -16.49
N ASP A 131 14.63 -1.74 -15.31
CA ASP A 131 14.19 -2.40 -14.08
C ASP A 131 14.09 -1.41 -12.90
N LEU A 132 13.41 -0.28 -13.10
CA LEU A 132 13.09 0.61 -11.99
C LEU A 132 11.94 0.02 -11.18
N ALA A 133 12.06 0.08 -9.85
CA ALA A 133 11.03 -0.40 -8.94
C ALA A 133 10.95 0.48 -7.69
N GLY A 134 9.75 0.61 -7.15
CA GLY A 134 9.47 1.35 -5.92
C GLY A 134 8.29 0.74 -5.19
N ASP A 135 8.33 0.84 -3.87
CA ASP A 135 7.30 0.33 -2.97
C ASP A 135 6.80 1.47 -2.08
N ASP A 136 5.53 1.40 -1.71
CA ASP A 136 4.94 2.26 -0.67
C ASP A 136 3.89 1.47 0.11
N THR A 137 3.68 1.84 1.37
CA THR A 137 2.71 1.15 2.23
C THR A 137 2.02 2.16 3.15
N ASP A 138 0.70 2.06 3.19
CA ASP A 138 -0.12 2.84 4.13
C ASP A 138 -1.26 1.96 4.67
N ALA A 139 -1.90 2.41 5.75
CA ALA A 139 -2.96 1.66 6.39
C ALA A 139 -4.16 2.53 6.79
N PHE A 140 -5.34 1.99 6.56
CA PHE A 140 -6.60 2.52 7.07
C PHE A 140 -7.01 1.80 8.35
N TYR A 141 -7.24 2.56 9.43
CA TYR A 141 -7.76 2.04 10.69
C TYR A 141 -9.13 2.63 11.00
N THR A 142 -10.08 1.79 11.43
CA THR A 142 -11.42 2.24 11.79
C THR A 142 -12.04 1.45 12.94
N THR A 143 -12.86 2.15 13.73
CA THR A 143 -13.80 1.58 14.71
C THR A 143 -15.23 2.07 14.43
N ALA A 144 -15.46 2.73 13.30
CA ALA A 144 -16.74 3.30 12.96
C ALA A 144 -17.78 2.19 12.71
N PRO A 145 -19.00 2.27 13.30
CA PRO A 145 -19.99 1.20 13.16
C PRO A 145 -20.36 0.84 11.73
N GLY A 146 -20.31 1.82 10.80
CA GLY A 146 -20.55 1.59 9.38
C GLY A 146 -19.52 0.67 8.73
N ASP A 147 -18.23 0.92 8.98
CA ASP A 147 -17.16 0.06 8.49
C ASP A 147 -17.21 -1.31 9.18
N LEU A 148 -17.39 -1.36 10.51
CA LEU A 148 -17.49 -2.64 11.22
C LEU A 148 -18.62 -3.53 10.68
N ALA A 149 -19.77 -2.94 10.33
CA ALA A 149 -20.87 -3.65 9.70
C ALA A 149 -20.54 -4.14 8.28
N LEU A 150 -19.76 -3.36 7.52
CA LEU A 150 -19.33 -3.71 6.16
C LEU A 150 -18.43 -4.96 6.15
N PHE A 151 -17.51 -5.05 7.13
CA PHE A 151 -16.54 -6.15 7.27
C PHE A 151 -17.05 -7.34 8.11
N THR A 152 -18.24 -7.29 8.70
CA THR A 152 -18.81 -8.39 9.49
C THR A 152 -19.84 -9.18 8.68
N GLY A 153 -19.79 -10.51 8.75
CA GLY A 153 -20.80 -11.38 8.15
C GLY A 153 -20.22 -12.69 7.62
N GLN A 154 -21.05 -13.41 6.86
CA GLN A 154 -20.62 -14.59 6.12
C GLN A 154 -20.18 -14.20 4.71
N GLY A 155 -19.24 -14.93 4.11
CA GLY A 155 -18.76 -14.72 2.75
C GLY A 155 -17.62 -13.70 2.64
N MET A 156 -17.47 -13.13 1.45
CA MET A 156 -16.38 -12.21 1.10
C MET A 156 -16.87 -10.75 1.11
N ILE A 157 -15.93 -9.83 1.27
CA ILE A 157 -16.08 -8.42 0.91
C ILE A 157 -15.19 -8.14 -0.31
N ASP A 158 -15.79 -7.50 -1.31
CA ASP A 158 -15.13 -7.08 -2.53
C ASP A 158 -14.73 -5.61 -2.39
N LEU A 159 -13.45 -5.32 -2.47
CA LEU A 159 -12.87 -3.98 -2.33
C LEU A 159 -12.32 -3.55 -3.69
N PRO A 160 -12.98 -2.60 -4.38
CA PRO A 160 -12.47 -2.08 -5.64
C PRO A 160 -11.08 -1.49 -5.46
N ALA A 161 -10.21 -1.82 -6.40
CA ALA A 161 -8.84 -1.36 -6.45
C ALA A 161 -8.57 -0.69 -7.79
N ILE A 162 -7.84 0.41 -7.76
CA ILE A 162 -7.48 1.17 -8.96
C ILE A 162 -5.99 1.46 -8.89
N ALA A 163 -5.27 1.29 -10.00
CA ALA A 163 -3.92 1.84 -10.14
C ALA A 163 -3.85 2.74 -11.38
N THR A 164 -3.45 3.98 -11.16
CA THR A 164 -3.26 5.00 -12.20
C THR A 164 -1.77 5.29 -12.37
N GLY A 165 -1.29 5.35 -13.62
CA GLY A 165 0.10 5.70 -13.87
C GLY A 165 0.37 7.17 -13.52
N ALA A 166 1.39 7.45 -12.74
CA ALA A 166 1.75 8.79 -12.24
C ALA A 166 3.19 9.20 -12.59
N SER A 167 3.80 8.50 -13.56
CA SER A 167 5.20 8.71 -13.95
C SER A 167 5.42 10.08 -14.58
N SER A 168 6.57 10.70 -14.31
CA SER A 168 6.92 12.04 -14.78
C SER A 168 8.42 12.21 -14.99
N GLY A 169 8.81 13.16 -15.82
CA GLY A 169 10.20 13.58 -15.98
C GLY A 169 10.31 15.10 -15.94
N SER A 170 11.46 15.60 -15.49
CA SER A 170 11.77 17.03 -15.38
C SER A 170 13.25 17.28 -15.62
N GLY A 171 13.63 18.54 -15.90
CA GLY A 171 15.02 18.92 -16.11
C GLY A 171 15.17 19.88 -17.29
N ALA A 172 15.83 19.38 -18.35
CA ALA A 172 15.97 20.05 -19.63
C ALA A 172 14.60 20.49 -20.20
N GLY A 173 14.54 21.67 -20.82
CA GLY A 173 13.31 22.21 -21.40
C GLY A 173 12.91 21.53 -22.70
N ASN A 174 13.90 20.98 -23.42
CA ASN A 174 13.71 20.18 -24.62
C ASN A 174 14.01 18.72 -24.29
N LEU A 175 12.99 17.96 -23.88
CA LEU A 175 13.15 16.61 -23.33
C LEU A 175 12.18 15.63 -23.99
N ILE A 176 12.69 14.48 -24.43
CA ILE A 176 11.87 13.33 -24.82
C ILE A 176 11.85 12.36 -23.65
N LEU A 177 10.66 11.88 -23.30
CA LEU A 177 10.43 10.96 -22.20
C LEU A 177 9.67 9.74 -22.68
N GLN A 178 10.04 8.57 -22.17
CA GLN A 178 9.33 7.31 -22.37
C GLN A 178 9.27 6.54 -21.06
N PHE A 179 8.09 5.98 -20.76
CA PHE A 179 7.87 5.13 -19.59
C PHE A 179 7.10 3.87 -19.99
N GLY A 180 7.45 2.75 -19.38
CA GLY A 180 6.61 1.58 -19.26
C GLY A 180 6.34 1.33 -17.78
N THR A 181 5.10 1.53 -17.33
CA THR A 181 4.75 1.49 -15.90
C THR A 181 3.73 0.41 -15.62
N SER A 182 4.09 -0.52 -14.74
CA SER A 182 3.21 -1.54 -14.18
C SER A 182 3.09 -1.38 -12.67
N ALA A 183 1.96 -1.81 -12.11
CA ALA A 183 1.70 -1.74 -10.68
C ALA A 183 0.98 -3.01 -10.19
N SER A 184 1.26 -3.38 -8.94
CA SER A 184 0.58 -4.44 -8.19
C SER A 184 0.23 -3.95 -6.78
N ALA A 185 -0.66 -4.67 -6.12
CA ALA A 185 -1.06 -4.37 -4.75
C ALA A 185 -1.21 -5.64 -3.93
N GLU A 186 -0.82 -5.59 -2.65
CA GLU A 186 -1.18 -6.57 -1.64
C GLU A 186 -2.06 -5.88 -0.59
N VAL A 187 -3.15 -6.54 -0.20
CA VAL A 187 -4.15 -5.98 0.73
C VAL A 187 -4.30 -6.89 1.95
N PRO A 188 -3.44 -6.76 2.97
CA PRO A 188 -3.65 -7.40 4.26
C PRO A 188 -4.77 -6.71 5.05
N GLN A 189 -5.68 -7.48 5.62
CA GLN A 189 -6.71 -7.03 6.54
C GLN A 189 -6.53 -7.70 7.92
N TRP A 190 -6.61 -6.90 9.00
CA TRP A 190 -6.48 -7.31 10.40
C TRP A 190 -7.69 -6.90 11.26
#